data_AF-A0A1B0DPB7-F1
#
_entry.id   AF-A0A1B0DPB7-F1
#
_cell.length_a   1.000
_cell.length_b   1.000
_cell.length_c   1.000
_cell.angle_alpha   90.00
_cell.angle_beta   90.00
_cell.angle_gamma   90.00
#
_symmetry.space_group_name_H-M   'P 1'
#
loop_
_entity.id
_entity.type
_entity.pdbx_description
1 polymer ?
#
loop_
_entity_poly.entity_id
_entity_poly.type
_entity_poly.pdbx_seq_one_letter_code
_entity_poly.pdbx_strand_id
1 'polypeptide(L)'
;MSLRTYREQIKRVKDAEEVPMVLVGNKCDLQAWAVDMNQARDVAKQYGIPFVETSAKTRMGVDDAFYTLVREIRKDKEQRKKKSKNPKNGSHRRFKCVLL
;
A
#
# COMPACT_ATOMS: atom_id res chain seq x y z
N MET A 1 18.75 0.60 6.01
CA MET A 1 17.66 -0.32 5.61
C MET A 1 16.90 0.30 4.44
N SER A 2 16.49 -0.50 3.45
CA SER A 2 15.81 0.00 2.25
C SER A 2 14.29 0.03 2.43
N LEU A 3 13.58 0.94 1.74
CA LEU A 3 12.10 0.99 1.74
C LEU A 3 11.47 -0.35 1.32
N ARG A 4 12.11 -1.05 0.38
CA ARG A 4 11.71 -2.39 -0.06
C ARG A 4 11.66 -3.38 1.10
N THR A 5 12.66 -3.38 1.97
CA THR A 5 12.73 -4.30 3.12
C THR A 5 11.52 -4.12 4.04
N TYR A 6 11.16 -2.87 4.36
CA TYR A 6 9.99 -2.59 5.21
C TYR A 6 8.69 -2.99 4.55
N ARG A 7 8.53 -2.73 3.25
CA ARG A 7 7.34 -3.14 2.48
C ARG A 7 7.11 -4.65 2.55
N GLU A 8 8.16 -5.44 2.28
CA GLU A 8 8.06 -6.90 2.32
C GLU A 8 7.81 -7.43 3.73
N GLN A 9 8.42 -6.83 4.76
CA GLN A 9 8.13 -7.17 6.14
C GLN A 9 6.67 -6.90 6.51
N ILE A 10 6.10 -5.76 6.09
CA ILE A 10 4.70 -5.43 6.34
C ILE A 10 3.77 -6.44 5.67
N LYS A 11 4.01 -6.77 4.39
CA LYS A 11 3.22 -7.78 3.65
C LYS A 11 3.24 -9.13 4.37
N ARG A 12 4.43 -9.58 4.78
CA ARG A 12 4.61 -10.84 5.51
C ARG A 12 3.87 -10.86 6.86
N VAL A 13 3.99 -9.81 7.65
CA VAL A 13 3.34 -9.72 8.98
C VAL A 13 1.81 -9.64 8.85
N LYS A 14 1.31 -9.01 7.78
CA LYS A 14 -0.13 -8.89 7.51
C LYS A 14 -0.73 -10.11 6.79
N ASP A 15 0.09 -11.09 6.42
CA ASP A 15 -0.31 -12.25 5.62
C ASP A 15 -1.19 -11.85 4.42
N ALA A 16 -0.73 -10.82 3.70
CA ALA A 16 -1.49 -10.23 2.61
C ALA A 16 -0.55 -9.79 1.49
N GLU A 17 -0.88 -10.22 0.26
CA GLU A 17 -0.15 -9.81 -0.93
C GLU A 17 -0.25 -8.30 -1.15
N GLU A 18 -1.41 -7.70 -0.87
CA GLU A 18 -1.63 -6.26 -0.97
C GLU A 18 -2.11 -5.69 0.37
N VAL A 19 -1.43 -4.62 0.81
CA VAL A 19 -1.69 -3.91 2.06
C VAL A 19 -1.79 -2.42 1.73
N PRO A 20 -2.86 -1.72 2.13
CA PRO A 20 -2.97 -0.27 1.95
C PRO A 20 -1.79 0.44 2.62
N MET A 21 -1.07 1.25 1.84
CA MET A 21 0.13 1.95 2.30
C MET A 21 0.19 3.35 1.69
N VAL A 22 0.92 4.25 2.35
CA VAL A 22 1.28 5.59 1.86
C VAL A 22 2.76 5.79 2.15
N LEU A 23 3.54 6.22 1.16
CA LEU A 23 4.93 6.60 1.37
C LEU A 23 4.98 8.05 1.86
N VAL A 24 5.71 8.30 2.94
CA VAL A 24 5.80 9.63 3.56
C VAL A 24 7.23 10.15 3.53
N GLY A 25 7.45 11.26 2.83
CA GLY A 25 8.69 12.04 2.88
C GLY A 25 8.66 13.01 4.05
N ASN A 26 9.09 12.57 5.23
CA ASN A 26 9.07 13.42 6.43
C ASN A 26 10.28 14.37 6.50
N LYS A 27 10.14 15.43 7.30
CA LYS A 27 11.11 16.52 7.52
C LYS A 27 11.29 17.43 6.31
N CYS A 28 10.20 17.72 5.61
CA CYS A 28 10.24 18.56 4.41
C CYS A 28 10.61 20.03 4.65
N ASP A 29 10.65 20.44 5.91
CA ASP A 29 11.11 21.76 6.36
C ASP A 29 12.64 21.93 6.27
N LEU A 30 13.41 20.85 6.11
CA LEU A 30 14.86 20.93 5.94
C LEU A 30 15.20 21.35 4.51
N GLN A 31 16.14 22.28 4.35
CA GLN A 31 16.60 22.71 3.01
C GLN A 31 17.42 21.62 2.30
N ALA A 32 18.17 20.81 3.05
CA ALA A 32 19.00 19.75 2.52
C ALA A 32 18.41 18.38 2.86
N TRP A 33 17.83 17.71 1.86
CA TRP A 33 17.32 16.35 2.01
C TRP A 33 18.39 15.35 1.61
N ALA A 34 18.47 14.26 2.36
CA ALA A 34 19.35 13.14 2.02
C ALA A 34 18.83 12.30 0.84
N VAL A 35 17.57 12.53 0.41
CA VAL A 35 16.90 11.79 -0.65
C VAL A 35 16.27 12.80 -1.61
N ASP A 36 16.40 12.55 -2.91
CA ASP A 36 15.70 13.33 -3.94
C ASP A 36 14.20 12.99 -3.94
N MET A 37 13.37 14.02 -3.87
CA MET A 37 11.91 13.87 -3.84
C MET A 37 11.35 13.30 -5.15
N ASN A 38 12.01 13.54 -6.27
CA ASN A 38 11.58 12.93 -7.54
C ASN A 38 11.81 11.42 -7.52
N GLN A 39 12.98 11.00 -7.04
CA GLN A 39 13.26 9.58 -6.83
C GLN A 39 12.25 8.93 -5.86
N ALA A 40 11.92 9.60 -4.75
CA ALA A 40 10.93 9.08 -3.80
C ALA A 40 9.53 8.95 -4.43
N ARG A 41 9.10 9.94 -5.23
CA ARG A 41 7.84 9.87 -6.00
C ARG A 41 7.84 8.70 -6.97
N ASP A 42 8.95 8.45 -7.66
CA ASP A 42 9.03 7.35 -8.62
C ASP A 42 9.00 5.98 -7.94
N VAL A 43 9.63 5.84 -6.76
CA VAL A 43 9.51 4.63 -5.94
C VAL A 43 8.05 4.40 -5.50
N ALA A 44 7.34 5.45 -5.08
CA ALA A 44 5.93 5.33 -4.73
C ALA A 44 5.07 4.90 -5.92
N LYS A 45 5.30 5.47 -7.11
CA LYS A 45 4.63 5.05 -8.36
C LYS A 45 4.92 3.59 -8.70
N GLN A 46 6.17 3.15 -8.59
CA GLN A 46 6.56 1.76 -8.82
C GLN A 46 5.83 0.79 -7.89
N TYR A 47 5.59 1.21 -6.65
CA TYR A 47 4.84 0.40 -5.67
C TYR A 47 3.32 0.55 -5.78
N GLY A 48 2.83 1.47 -6.62
CA GLY A 48 1.39 1.75 -6.76
C GLY A 48 0.78 2.39 -5.52
N ILE A 49 1.55 3.13 -4.73
CA ILE A 49 1.10 3.76 -3.48
C ILE A 49 1.19 5.29 -3.56
N PRO A 50 0.34 6.04 -2.84
CA PRO A 50 0.46 7.49 -2.75
C PRO A 50 1.76 7.92 -2.06
N PHE A 51 2.27 9.10 -2.44
CA PHE A 51 3.38 9.78 -1.77
C PHE A 51 2.92 11.11 -1.18
N VAL A 52 3.29 11.39 0.06
CA VAL A 52 2.98 12.66 0.75
C VAL A 52 4.24 13.20 1.42
N GLU A 53 4.56 14.46 1.17
CA GLU A 53 5.62 15.18 1.87
C GLU A 53 5.06 15.78 3.16
N THR A 54 5.78 15.62 4.26
CA THR A 54 5.32 16.08 5.57
C THR A 54 6.45 16.72 6.38
N SER A 55 6.06 17.64 7.25
CA SER A 55 6.90 18.09 8.35
C SER A 55 6.12 17.95 9.64
N ALA A 56 6.54 17.00 10.48
CA ALA A 56 6.01 16.88 11.83
C ALA A 56 6.25 18.16 12.66
N LYS A 57 7.33 18.91 12.37
CA LYS A 57 7.71 20.14 13.08
C LYS A 57 6.72 21.28 12.79
N THR A 58 6.36 21.47 11.54
CA THR A 58 5.46 22.56 11.11
C THR A 58 4.01 22.10 10.95
N ARG A 59 3.73 20.82 11.21
CA ARG A 59 2.44 20.14 10.96
C ARG A 59 2.05 20.07 9.47
N MET A 60 2.90 20.51 8.55
CA MET A 60 2.63 20.47 7.12
C MET A 60 2.41 19.03 6.64
N GLY A 61 1.33 18.80 5.88
CA GLY A 61 1.02 17.53 5.22
C GLY A 61 0.66 16.37 6.16
N VAL A 62 0.70 16.55 7.47
CA VAL A 62 0.43 15.48 8.44
C VAL A 62 -1.01 14.99 8.30
N ASP A 63 -1.98 15.91 8.31
CA ASP A 63 -3.40 15.57 8.18
C ASP A 63 -3.69 14.91 6.81
N ASP A 64 -3.07 15.41 5.73
CA ASP A 64 -3.18 14.84 4.39
C ASP A 64 -2.64 13.40 4.31
N ALA A 65 -1.54 13.09 4.99
CA ALA A 65 -0.98 11.74 5.03
C ALA A 65 -1.98 10.76 5.70
N PHE A 66 -2.58 11.16 6.83
CA PHE A 66 -3.59 10.35 7.50
C PHE A 66 -4.86 10.18 6.66
N TYR A 67 -5.40 11.26 6.09
CA TYR A 67 -6.59 11.18 5.25
C TYR A 67 -6.36 10.33 3.99
N THR A 68 -5.17 10.43 3.39
CA THR A 68 -4.78 9.62 2.23
C THR A 68 -4.76 8.14 2.60
N LEU A 69 -4.15 7.78 3.73
CA LEU A 69 -4.13 6.39 4.19
C LEU A 69 -5.54 5.84 4.47
N VAL A 70 -6.39 6.63 5.12
CA VAL A 70 -7.80 6.24 5.37
C VAL A 70 -8.54 5.99 4.06
N ARG A 71 -8.31 6.82 3.02
CA ARG A 71 -8.90 6.61 1.69
C ARG A 71 -8.42 5.31 1.06
N GLU A 72 -7.13 4.99 1.13
CA GLU A 72 -6.59 3.73 0.61
C GLU A 72 -7.17 2.50 1.33
N ILE A 73 -7.31 2.56 2.66
CA ILE A 73 -7.96 1.49 3.44
C ILE A 73 -9.40 1.27 3.01
N ARG A 74 -10.17 2.35 2.75
CA ARG A 74 -11.56 2.25 2.29
C ARG A 74 -11.64 1.62 0.90
N LYS A 75 -10.77 2.05 -0.03
CA LYS A 75 -10.69 1.48 -1.39
C LYS A 75 -10.40 -0.03 -1.36
N ASP A 76 -9.42 -0.47 -0.57
CA ASP A 76 -9.10 -1.90 -0.43
C ASP A 76 -10.28 -2.70 0.13
N LYS A 77 -10.95 -2.20 1.18
CA LYS A 77 -12.15 -2.85 1.74
C LYS A 77 -13.27 -3.00 0.69
N GLU A 78 -13.50 -1.98 -0.12
CA GLU A 78 -14.49 -2.02 -1.20
C GLU A 78 -14.12 -3.02 -2.30
N GLN A 79 -12.85 -3.08 -2.70
CA GLN A 79 -12.36 -4.05 -3.68
C GLN A 79 -12.49 -5.49 -3.18
N ARG A 80 -12.14 -5.76 -1.91
CA ARG A 80 -12.32 -7.09 -1.28
C ARG A 80 -13.80 -7.50 -1.25
N LYS A 81 -14.71 -6.57 -0.91
CA LYS A 81 -16.16 -6.82 -0.96
C LYS A 81 -16.64 -7.16 -2.38
N LYS A 82 -16.15 -6.46 -3.41
CA LYS A 82 -16.50 -6.76 -4.82
C LYS A 82 -16.02 -8.15 -5.24
N LYS A 83 -14.79 -8.55 -4.88
CA LYS A 83 -14.27 -9.90 -5.15
C LYS A 83 -15.13 -11.00 -4.53
N SER A 84 -15.64 -10.79 -3.32
CA SER A 84 -16.51 -11.76 -2.63
C SER A 84 -17.91 -11.89 -3.25
N LYS A 85 -18.43 -10.87 -3.94
CA LYS A 85 -19.78 -10.87 -4.53
C LYS A 85 -19.86 -11.42 -5.95
N ASN A 86 -18.72 -11.74 -6.57
CA ASN A 86 -18.67 -12.30 -7.91
C ASN A 86 -18.19 -13.76 -7.86
N PRO A 87 -19.00 -14.72 -7.36
CA PRO A 87 -18.68 -16.12 -7.53
C PRO A 87 -18.76 -16.39 -9.03
N LYS A 88 -17.61 -16.67 -9.65
CA LYS A 88 -17.57 -17.15 -11.02
C LYS A 88 -18.48 -18.39 -11.10
N ASN A 89 -19.49 -18.35 -11.97
CA ASN A 89 -20.16 -19.55 -12.48
C ASN A 89 -19.11 -20.40 -13.19
N GLY A 90 -18.37 -21.19 -12.43
CA GLY A 90 -17.45 -22.20 -12.90
C GLY A 90 -18.06 -23.56 -12.63
N SER A 91 -18.59 -24.19 -13.67
CA SER A 91 -19.02 -25.58 -13.66
C SER A 91 -17.95 -26.46 -12.98
N HIS A 92 -18.20 -26.94 -11.76
CA HIS A 92 -17.35 -27.93 -11.14
C HIS A 92 -17.51 -29.24 -11.91
N ARG A 93 -16.60 -29.46 -12.88
CA ARG A 93 -16.28 -30.80 -13.36
C ARG A 93 -15.84 -31.60 -12.14
N ARG A 94 -16.62 -32.62 -11.83
CA ARG A 94 -16.41 -33.57 -10.74
C ARG A 94 -15.07 -34.28 -10.97
N PHE A 95 -13.99 -33.80 -10.37
CA PHE A 95 -12.74 -34.57 -10.32
C PHE A 95 -13.01 -35.78 -9.44
N LYS A 96 -13.12 -36.96 -10.06
CA LYS A 96 -13.11 -38.23 -9.33
C LYS A 96 -11.68 -38.44 -8.82
N CYS A 97 -11.44 -38.18 -7.53
CA CYS A 97 -10.26 -38.74 -6.87
C CYS A 97 -10.40 -40.26 -6.88
N VAL A 98 -9.42 -40.94 -7.48
CA VAL A 98 -9.17 -42.37 -7.22
C VAL A 98 -7.98 -42.40 -6.27
N LEU A 99 -8.17 -43.00 -5.11
CA LEU A 99 -7.09 -43.35 -4.20
C LEU A 99 -6.42 -44.60 -4.76
N LEU A 100 -5.11 -44.51 -5.03
CA LEU A 100 -4.23 -45.65 -5.27
C LEU A 100 -3.70 -46.16 -3.92
#